data_AF-A0A1V1NZC1-F1
#
_entry.id   AF-A0A1V1NZC1-F1
#
_cell.length_a   1.000
_cell.length_b   1.000
_cell.length_c   1.000
_cell.angle_alpha   90.00
_cell.angle_beta   90.00
_cell.angle_gamma   90.00
#
_symmetry.space_group_name_H-M   'P 1'
#
loop_
_entity.id
_entity.type
_entity.pdbx_description
1 polymer ?
#
loop_
_entity_poly.entity_id
_entity_poly.type
_entity_poly.pdbx_seq_one_letter_code
_entity_poly.pdbx_strand_id
1 'polypeptide(L)'
;MDKFKKQGIIYFIILIMGGVSAWAKVSVHEAKKLGVTGTPLIPTGATRAGNADGSIPEWTGGIKSPPVGYKEGDFHPMPFPDDKPLFTITCENFEQHKEYLTGGMVALFKTYPKTFKMNIYKTYRTASSPDWVYKASLENAVAAELIEDGNGITNARATSPFPIPKNGLEAIWNHVLHHRLHSLARCIVQAATSRDGQYLLIKTTEKILCPYANPNGKLKRILEDNIFIYGLQIITSPARLAGTATLVHDTINQVKNPRRAWEYNIGQRRVRRAPNVAYDYPRNASDGLRTTDDWDFYNGAPDRYNWKLVGKKESTLLTIVISSTATTLNMLIF
;
A
#
# COMPACT_ATOMS: atom_id res chain seq x y z
N MET A 1 37.13 -46.51 36.11
CA MET A 1 38.31 -46.41 37.00
C MET A 1 39.52 -46.17 36.12
N ASP A 2 39.79 -44.91 35.80
CA ASP A 2 40.70 -44.03 36.57
C ASP A 2 42.14 -44.15 36.09
N LYS A 3 42.47 -43.35 35.07
CA LYS A 3 43.78 -42.69 34.97
C LYS A 3 43.59 -41.26 34.45
N PHE A 4 43.50 -40.38 35.45
CA PHE A 4 43.67 -38.93 35.47
C PHE A 4 44.58 -38.38 34.36
N LYS A 5 44.13 -37.39 33.59
CA LYS A 5 44.18 -35.93 33.89
C LYS A 5 45.61 -35.41 34.11
N LYS A 6 46.16 -34.71 33.12
CA LYS A 6 46.67 -33.32 33.24
C LYS A 6 47.33 -32.84 31.93
N GLN A 7 47.12 -31.55 31.67
CA GLN A 7 47.87 -30.63 30.79
C GLN A 7 47.44 -30.56 29.32
N GLY A 8 47.05 -29.35 28.91
CA GLY A 8 46.86 -28.99 27.51
C GLY A 8 45.70 -28.02 27.24
N ILE A 9 45.61 -26.91 27.97
CA ILE A 9 44.86 -25.74 27.49
C ILE A 9 45.57 -25.24 26.23
N ILE A 10 45.01 -25.51 25.05
CA ILE A 10 45.35 -24.78 23.82
C ILE A 10 44.04 -24.40 23.14
N TYR A 11 43.88 -23.08 23.03
CA TYR A 11 42.85 -22.34 22.32
C TYR A 11 42.61 -22.89 20.91
N PHE A 12 41.35 -23.15 20.56
CA PHE A 12 40.88 -22.92 19.20
C PHE A 12 39.50 -22.27 19.26
N ILE A 13 39.53 -20.93 19.25
CA ILE A 13 38.40 -20.08 18.95
C ILE A 13 37.99 -20.41 17.51
N ILE A 14 36.95 -21.23 17.32
CA ILE A 14 36.26 -21.27 16.04
C ILE A 14 35.43 -19.99 15.96
N LEU A 15 36.01 -19.03 15.25
CA LEU A 15 35.38 -17.80 14.83
C LEU A 15 34.12 -18.17 14.04
N ILE A 16 32.94 -18.05 14.67
CA ILE A 16 31.67 -17.99 13.97
C ILE A 16 31.68 -16.65 13.21
N MET A 17 32.26 -16.65 12.00
CA MET A 17 31.97 -15.65 10.99
C MET A 17 30.54 -15.91 10.50
N GLY A 18 29.57 -15.63 11.37
CA GLY A 18 28.23 -15.26 10.95
C GLY A 18 28.36 -13.92 10.25
N GLY A 19 28.74 -13.94 8.98
CA GLY A 19 28.63 -12.79 8.11
C GLY A 19 27.17 -12.38 8.11
N VAL A 20 26.86 -11.29 8.81
CA VAL A 20 25.64 -10.53 8.60
C VAL A 20 25.68 -10.17 7.12
N SER A 21 24.98 -10.98 6.32
CA SER A 21 24.79 -10.65 4.92
C SER A 21 23.96 -9.38 4.97
N ALA A 22 24.59 -8.23 4.76
CA ALA A 22 23.85 -7.03 4.42
C ALA A 22 23.00 -7.41 3.20
N TRP A 23 21.67 -7.40 3.33
CA TRP A 23 20.77 -7.71 2.23
C TRP A 23 21.05 -6.67 1.14
N ALA A 24 21.74 -7.10 0.09
CA ALA A 24 22.38 -6.19 -0.84
C ALA A 24 21.33 -5.38 -1.60
N LYS A 25 21.51 -4.05 -1.58
CA LYS A 25 20.90 -3.10 -2.53
C LYS A 25 20.98 -3.67 -3.95
N VAL A 26 19.99 -3.41 -4.79
CA VAL A 26 20.13 -3.85 -6.18
C VAL A 26 21.35 -3.18 -6.81
N SER A 27 22.09 -3.95 -7.61
CA SER A 27 23.30 -3.43 -8.24
C SER A 27 22.96 -2.26 -9.17
N VAL A 28 23.92 -1.36 -9.42
CA VAL A 28 23.75 -0.28 -10.41
C VAL A 28 23.36 -0.86 -11.78
N HIS A 29 23.85 -2.05 -12.12
CA HIS A 29 23.48 -2.75 -13.35
C HIS A 29 22.00 -3.19 -13.37
N GLU A 30 21.47 -3.68 -12.25
CA GLU A 30 20.05 -4.01 -12.14
C GLU A 30 19.17 -2.76 -12.14
N ALA A 31 19.60 -1.68 -11.46
CA ALA A 31 18.88 -0.42 -11.45
C ALA A 31 18.76 0.20 -12.86
N LYS A 32 19.72 -0.03 -13.76
CA LYS A 32 19.63 0.37 -15.19
C LYS A 32 18.46 -0.29 -15.94
N LYS A 33 17.84 -1.33 -15.40
CA LYS A 33 16.61 -1.93 -15.96
C LYS A 33 15.38 -1.04 -15.75
N LEU A 34 15.45 -0.05 -14.86
CA LEU A 34 14.38 0.91 -14.57
C LEU A 34 14.58 2.18 -15.37
N GLY A 35 13.51 2.74 -15.90
CA GLY A 35 13.56 4.05 -16.55
C GLY A 35 12.19 4.53 -17.00
N VAL A 36 12.10 5.78 -17.48
CA VAL A 36 10.85 6.32 -18.04
C VAL A 36 10.64 5.81 -19.47
N THR A 37 11.70 5.61 -20.23
CA THR A 37 11.69 5.12 -21.62
C THR A 37 12.76 4.05 -21.84
N GLY A 38 12.62 3.25 -22.91
CA GLY A 38 13.70 2.38 -23.42
C GLY A 38 14.23 1.29 -22.48
N THR A 39 13.46 0.93 -21.44
CA THR A 39 13.91 0.07 -20.33
C THR A 39 12.90 -1.05 -20.08
N PRO A 40 13.33 -2.26 -19.67
CA PRO A 40 12.39 -3.38 -19.49
C PRO A 40 11.43 -3.18 -18.30
N LEU A 41 11.79 -2.33 -17.33
CA LEU A 41 10.94 -1.96 -16.19
C LEU A 41 10.63 -0.46 -16.22
N ILE A 42 9.41 -0.10 -15.82
CA ILE A 42 9.03 1.30 -15.58
C ILE A 42 9.71 1.81 -14.30
N PRO A 43 9.71 3.13 -13.99
CA PRO A 43 10.47 3.65 -12.85
C PRO A 43 10.07 3.04 -11.50
N THR A 44 8.80 2.63 -11.37
CA THR A 44 8.25 1.98 -10.16
C THR A 44 8.40 0.45 -10.14
N GLY A 45 9.10 -0.15 -11.10
CA GLY A 45 9.44 -1.58 -11.07
C GLY A 45 8.49 -2.53 -11.79
N ALA A 46 7.34 -2.04 -12.26
CA ALA A 46 6.44 -2.86 -13.06
C ALA A 46 7.09 -3.18 -14.43
N THR A 47 6.73 -4.34 -15.00
CA THR A 47 7.15 -4.72 -16.35
C THR A 47 6.64 -3.68 -17.35
N ARG A 48 7.50 -3.20 -18.27
CA ARG A 48 7.08 -2.21 -19.27
C ARG A 48 6.22 -2.82 -20.37
N ALA A 49 6.70 -3.92 -20.94
CA ALA A 49 6.07 -4.61 -22.06
C ALA A 49 4.62 -5.01 -21.72
N GLY A 50 3.80 -5.12 -22.77
CA GLY A 50 2.51 -5.78 -22.68
C GLY A 50 2.66 -7.29 -22.44
N ASN A 51 1.56 -7.95 -22.09
CA ASN A 51 1.56 -9.41 -21.95
C ASN A 51 1.43 -10.10 -23.32
N ALA A 52 1.63 -11.41 -23.33
CA ALA A 52 1.75 -12.19 -24.56
C ALA A 52 0.44 -12.27 -25.38
N ASP A 53 -0.72 -12.25 -24.72
CA ASP A 53 -2.03 -12.32 -25.36
C ASP A 53 -2.58 -10.93 -25.81
N GLY A 54 -1.86 -9.85 -25.49
CA GLY A 54 -2.21 -8.49 -25.86
C GLY A 54 -3.35 -7.86 -25.03
N SER A 55 -3.85 -8.53 -23.99
CA SER A 55 -4.90 -7.99 -23.12
C SER A 55 -4.39 -6.90 -22.16
N ILE A 56 -3.08 -6.87 -21.89
CA ILE A 56 -2.38 -5.81 -21.14
C ILE A 56 -1.43 -5.09 -22.11
N PRO A 57 -1.64 -3.79 -22.41
CA PRO A 57 -0.76 -3.06 -23.33
C PRO A 57 0.58 -2.69 -22.68
N GLU A 58 1.54 -2.27 -23.49
CA GLU A 58 2.77 -1.64 -23.00
C GLU A 58 2.45 -0.36 -22.19
N TRP A 59 3.25 -0.07 -21.15
CA TRP A 59 3.21 1.24 -20.52
C TRP A 59 3.97 2.29 -21.33
N THR A 60 3.22 3.27 -21.84
CA THR A 60 3.72 4.37 -22.67
C THR A 60 3.80 5.71 -21.92
N GLY A 61 3.67 5.70 -20.58
CA GLY A 61 3.77 6.90 -19.75
C GLY A 61 2.50 7.31 -19.00
N GLY A 62 1.40 6.58 -19.20
CA GLY A 62 0.10 6.86 -18.57
C GLY A 62 -0.55 8.17 -19.04
N ILE A 63 -1.57 8.62 -18.31
CA ILE A 63 -2.27 9.88 -18.57
C ILE A 63 -1.43 11.03 -18.03
N LYS A 64 -1.05 11.99 -18.88
CA LYS A 64 -0.20 13.13 -18.51
C LYS A 64 -0.94 14.48 -18.48
N SER A 65 -2.18 14.50 -18.95
CA SER A 65 -3.02 15.69 -18.95
C SER A 65 -4.45 15.28 -18.61
N PRO A 66 -5.23 16.14 -17.93
CA PRO A 66 -6.62 15.86 -17.63
C PRO A 66 -7.43 15.57 -18.91
N PRO A 67 -8.49 14.74 -18.83
CA PRO A 67 -9.40 14.55 -19.97
C PRO A 67 -10.03 15.87 -20.41
N VAL A 68 -10.39 15.95 -21.69
CA VAL A 68 -11.02 17.14 -22.28
C VAL A 68 -12.26 17.54 -21.48
N GLY A 69 -12.38 18.82 -21.15
CA GLY A 69 -13.52 19.37 -20.42
C GLY A 69 -13.39 19.36 -18.90
N TYR A 70 -12.38 18.70 -18.34
CA TYR A 70 -12.10 18.77 -16.90
C TYR A 70 -11.65 20.17 -16.47
N LYS A 71 -12.21 20.67 -15.37
CA LYS A 71 -11.74 21.85 -14.66
C LYS A 71 -11.40 21.48 -13.22
N GLU A 72 -10.48 22.23 -12.63
CA GLU A 72 -10.13 22.04 -11.22
C GLU A 72 -11.37 22.19 -10.33
N GLY A 73 -11.58 21.21 -9.44
CA GLY A 73 -12.77 21.11 -8.60
C GLY A 73 -13.87 20.22 -9.16
N ASP A 74 -13.83 19.85 -10.44
CA ASP A 74 -14.78 18.91 -11.03
C ASP A 74 -14.58 17.50 -10.47
N PHE A 75 -15.63 16.69 -10.60
CA PHE A 75 -15.48 15.25 -10.47
C PHE A 75 -14.60 14.72 -11.60
N HIS A 76 -13.63 13.86 -11.29
CA HIS A 76 -12.71 13.32 -12.29
C HIS A 76 -13.50 12.56 -13.37
N PRO A 77 -13.48 13.00 -14.64
CA PRO A 77 -14.22 12.33 -15.70
C PRO A 77 -13.61 10.96 -15.99
N MET A 78 -14.46 10.03 -16.45
CA MET A 78 -14.00 8.74 -16.95
C MET A 78 -13.08 8.98 -18.16
N PRO A 79 -11.81 8.54 -18.15
CA PRO A 79 -10.89 8.80 -19.26
C PRO A 79 -11.30 8.14 -20.58
N PHE A 80 -12.09 7.06 -20.50
CA PHE A 80 -12.59 6.29 -21.64
C PHE A 80 -14.12 6.11 -21.51
N PRO A 81 -14.91 7.17 -21.76
CA PRO A 81 -16.36 7.13 -21.51
C PRO A 81 -17.10 6.21 -22.48
N ASP A 82 -16.53 5.95 -23.66
CA ASP A 82 -17.13 5.13 -24.71
C ASP A 82 -16.76 3.64 -24.64
N ASP A 83 -15.99 3.23 -23.62
CA ASP A 83 -15.58 1.85 -23.44
C ASP A 83 -16.80 0.94 -23.17
N LYS A 84 -16.86 -0.17 -23.92
CA LYS A 84 -17.87 -1.21 -23.75
C LYS A 84 -17.27 -2.44 -23.08
N PRO A 85 -18.05 -3.20 -22.30
CA PRO A 85 -17.61 -4.49 -21.79
C PRO A 85 -17.19 -5.42 -22.94
N LEU A 86 -16.03 -6.04 -22.81
CA LEU A 86 -15.57 -7.12 -23.69
C LEU A 86 -16.38 -8.40 -23.43
N PHE A 87 -16.60 -8.72 -22.16
CA PHE A 87 -17.43 -9.82 -21.70
C PHE A 87 -17.85 -9.60 -20.24
N THR A 88 -18.68 -10.48 -19.71
CA THR A 88 -19.14 -10.43 -18.32
C THR A 88 -18.90 -11.77 -17.64
N ILE A 89 -18.27 -11.73 -16.47
CA ILE A 89 -18.12 -12.89 -15.59
C ILE A 89 -19.32 -12.91 -14.62
N THR A 90 -19.96 -14.07 -14.52
CA THR A 90 -21.14 -14.32 -13.69
C THR A 90 -20.96 -15.62 -12.90
N CYS A 91 -21.94 -15.99 -12.08
CA CYS A 91 -21.90 -17.25 -11.35
C CYS A 91 -21.85 -18.48 -12.29
N GLU A 92 -22.37 -18.37 -13.50
CA GLU A 92 -22.44 -19.45 -14.48
C GLU A 92 -21.10 -19.75 -15.16
N ASN A 93 -20.18 -18.76 -15.23
CA ASN A 93 -18.93 -18.90 -16.00
C ASN A 93 -17.65 -18.57 -15.22
N PHE A 94 -17.71 -18.13 -13.94
CA PHE A 94 -16.51 -17.70 -13.21
C PHE A 94 -15.43 -18.80 -13.11
N GLU A 95 -15.81 -20.08 -13.10
CA GLU A 95 -14.84 -21.19 -13.07
C GLU A 95 -13.94 -21.19 -14.32
N GLN A 96 -14.41 -20.69 -15.47
CA GLN A 96 -13.62 -20.54 -16.70
C GLN A 96 -12.57 -19.43 -16.59
N HIS A 97 -12.72 -18.52 -15.63
CA HIS A 97 -11.84 -17.37 -15.42
C HIS A 97 -11.10 -17.42 -14.08
N LYS A 98 -11.17 -18.55 -13.38
CA LYS A 98 -10.74 -18.71 -11.99
C LYS A 98 -9.28 -18.32 -11.75
N GLU A 99 -8.42 -18.52 -12.74
CA GLU A 99 -7.01 -18.17 -12.63
C GLU A 99 -6.78 -16.66 -12.43
N TYR A 100 -7.70 -15.81 -12.89
CA TYR A 100 -7.67 -14.36 -12.76
C TYR A 100 -8.49 -13.82 -11.59
N LEU A 101 -9.16 -14.68 -10.82
CA LEU A 101 -10.04 -14.30 -9.72
C LEU A 101 -9.37 -14.57 -8.37
N THR A 102 -9.56 -13.65 -7.43
CA THR A 102 -9.17 -13.88 -6.03
C THR A 102 -10.19 -14.77 -5.33
N GLY A 103 -9.77 -15.38 -4.21
CA GLY A 103 -10.70 -16.17 -3.36
C GLY A 103 -11.92 -15.36 -2.91
N GLY A 104 -11.74 -14.05 -2.64
CA GLY A 104 -12.83 -13.13 -2.30
C GLY A 104 -13.81 -12.93 -3.45
N MET A 105 -13.33 -12.75 -4.68
CA MET A 105 -14.19 -12.63 -5.86
C MET A 105 -15.00 -13.91 -6.11
N VAL A 106 -14.35 -15.08 -6.00
CA VAL A 106 -15.03 -16.38 -6.12
C VAL A 106 -16.10 -16.53 -5.04
N ALA A 107 -15.82 -16.11 -3.79
CA ALA A 107 -16.80 -16.13 -2.72
C ALA A 107 -17.99 -15.20 -3.00
N LEU A 108 -17.78 -14.04 -3.63
CA LEU A 108 -18.86 -13.13 -4.02
C LEU A 108 -19.78 -13.76 -5.07
N PHE A 109 -19.25 -14.41 -6.11
CA PHE A 109 -20.08 -15.14 -7.09
C PHE A 109 -20.95 -16.22 -6.43
N LYS A 110 -20.38 -16.97 -5.48
CA LYS A 110 -21.12 -18.03 -4.76
C LYS A 110 -22.15 -17.47 -3.78
N THR A 111 -21.85 -16.34 -3.14
CA THR A 111 -22.73 -15.71 -2.13
C THR A 111 -23.89 -14.97 -2.80
N TYR A 112 -23.64 -14.36 -3.95
CA TYR A 112 -24.60 -13.51 -4.67
C TYR A 112 -24.79 -13.96 -6.13
N PRO A 113 -25.20 -15.22 -6.37
CA PRO A 113 -25.16 -15.82 -7.71
C PRO A 113 -26.07 -15.12 -8.72
N LYS A 114 -27.14 -14.46 -8.25
CA LYS A 114 -28.12 -13.79 -9.10
C LYS A 114 -27.81 -12.32 -9.39
N THR A 115 -26.98 -11.67 -8.56
CA THR A 115 -26.81 -10.21 -8.57
C THR A 115 -25.38 -9.76 -8.79
N PHE A 116 -24.38 -10.55 -8.38
CA PHE A 116 -22.99 -10.22 -8.58
C PHE A 116 -22.53 -10.64 -9.98
N LYS A 117 -21.96 -9.68 -10.71
CA LYS A 117 -21.33 -9.87 -12.01
C LYS A 117 -20.15 -8.92 -12.13
N MET A 118 -19.15 -9.31 -12.92
CA MET A 118 -18.00 -8.48 -13.24
C MET A 118 -17.97 -8.21 -14.74
N ASN A 119 -18.22 -6.96 -15.13
CA ASN A 119 -18.03 -6.51 -16.50
C ASN A 119 -16.53 -6.31 -16.74
N ILE A 120 -15.98 -6.99 -17.74
CA ILE A 120 -14.57 -6.89 -18.09
C ILE A 120 -14.41 -5.90 -19.24
N TYR A 121 -13.52 -4.94 -19.08
CA TYR A 121 -13.25 -3.89 -20.06
C TYR A 121 -11.82 -4.03 -20.59
N LYS A 122 -11.51 -3.29 -21.66
CA LYS A 122 -10.15 -3.20 -22.18
C LYS A 122 -9.21 -2.63 -21.11
N THR A 123 -8.02 -3.23 -20.98
CA THR A 123 -7.00 -2.72 -20.07
C THR A 123 -6.32 -1.50 -20.66
N TYR A 124 -6.17 -0.45 -19.85
CA TYR A 124 -5.33 0.70 -20.15
C TYR A 124 -4.36 0.91 -19.00
N ARG A 125 -3.08 1.15 -19.32
CA ARG A 125 -2.06 1.48 -18.30
C ARG A 125 -1.99 2.99 -18.10
N THR A 126 -2.99 3.54 -17.42
CA THR A 126 -3.20 4.99 -17.24
C THR A 126 -2.36 5.61 -16.12
N ALA A 127 -1.83 4.80 -15.20
CA ALA A 127 -1.06 5.27 -14.07
C ALA A 127 0.18 6.08 -14.51
N SER A 128 0.29 7.29 -13.97
CA SER A 128 1.43 8.19 -14.12
C SER A 128 1.78 8.80 -12.75
N SER A 129 2.98 9.35 -12.63
CA SER A 129 3.44 10.09 -11.46
C SER A 129 4.34 11.25 -11.91
N PRO A 130 4.48 12.30 -11.09
CA PRO A 130 5.41 13.39 -11.38
C PRO A 130 6.85 12.91 -11.54
N ASP A 131 7.65 13.60 -12.35
CA ASP A 131 9.04 13.22 -12.65
C ASP A 131 9.93 13.10 -11.40
N TRP A 132 9.69 13.94 -10.39
CA TRP A 132 10.44 13.89 -9.12
C TRP A 132 10.19 12.58 -8.34
N VAL A 133 9.02 11.96 -8.51
CA VAL A 133 8.69 10.64 -7.93
C VAL A 133 9.45 9.55 -8.66
N TYR A 134 9.49 9.60 -9.99
CA TYR A 134 10.28 8.65 -10.77
C TYR A 134 11.78 8.74 -10.46
N LYS A 135 12.31 9.97 -10.36
CA LYS A 135 13.69 10.20 -9.95
C LYS A 135 13.97 9.59 -8.58
N ALA A 136 13.09 9.83 -7.60
CA ALA A 136 13.24 9.24 -6.28
C ALA A 136 13.16 7.70 -6.31
N SER A 137 12.29 7.10 -7.12
CA SER A 137 12.25 5.64 -7.30
C SER A 137 13.59 5.07 -7.77
N LEU A 138 14.22 5.72 -8.75
CA LEU A 138 15.53 5.31 -9.28
C LEU A 138 16.64 5.49 -8.23
N GLU A 139 16.61 6.58 -7.47
CA GLU A 139 17.54 6.81 -6.34
C GLU A 139 17.36 5.74 -5.25
N ASN A 140 16.11 5.46 -4.86
CA ASN A 140 15.78 4.46 -3.84
C ASN A 140 16.29 3.08 -4.24
N ALA A 141 16.18 2.68 -5.53
CA ALA A 141 16.63 1.38 -6.01
C ALA A 141 18.07 1.03 -5.60
N VAL A 142 18.98 2.01 -5.64
CA VAL A 142 20.41 1.79 -5.33
C VAL A 142 20.81 2.24 -3.93
N ALA A 143 19.87 2.77 -3.14
CA ALA A 143 20.18 3.40 -1.86
C ALA A 143 19.42 2.78 -0.68
N ALA A 144 18.17 2.38 -0.89
CA ALA A 144 17.27 1.91 0.16
C ALA A 144 17.75 0.58 0.77
N GLU A 145 17.56 0.43 2.08
CA GLU A 145 17.91 -0.77 2.82
C GLU A 145 16.80 -1.12 3.81
N LEU A 146 16.57 -2.42 4.01
CA LEU A 146 15.86 -2.92 5.19
C LEU A 146 16.78 -2.78 6.40
N ILE A 147 16.20 -2.40 7.54
CA ILE A 147 16.89 -2.32 8.83
C ILE A 147 16.05 -3.01 9.91
N GLU A 148 16.65 -3.31 11.06
CA GLU A 148 15.95 -3.86 12.24
C GLU A 148 15.13 -5.12 11.89
N ASP A 149 15.78 -6.08 11.22
CA ASP A 149 15.18 -7.33 10.73
C ASP A 149 13.96 -7.13 9.81
N GLY A 150 13.92 -6.00 9.09
CA GLY A 150 12.85 -5.66 8.15
C GLY A 150 11.70 -4.85 8.76
N ASN A 151 11.80 -4.47 10.04
CA ASN A 151 10.80 -3.62 10.72
C ASN A 151 11.03 -2.12 10.52
N GLY A 152 11.94 -1.76 9.61
CA GLY A 152 12.08 -0.43 9.08
C GLY A 152 12.84 -0.40 7.76
N ILE A 153 12.84 0.78 7.15
CA ILE A 153 13.71 1.09 6.02
C ILE A 153 14.55 2.33 6.29
N THR A 154 15.63 2.49 5.53
CA THR A 154 16.43 3.71 5.49
C THR A 154 16.76 4.09 4.05
N ASN A 155 17.29 5.30 3.86
CA ASN A 155 17.80 5.81 2.58
C ASN A 155 16.78 5.80 1.42
N ALA A 156 15.48 5.92 1.73
CA ALA A 156 14.42 6.05 0.73
C ALA A 156 13.54 7.29 0.97
N ARG A 157 12.94 7.82 -0.10
CA ARG A 157 12.01 8.97 -0.05
C ARG A 157 10.93 8.88 -1.13
N ALA A 158 9.87 9.67 -0.96
CA ALA A 158 8.84 10.01 -1.96
C ALA A 158 7.92 8.90 -2.48
N THR A 159 8.42 7.67 -2.59
CA THR A 159 7.75 6.53 -3.20
C THR A 159 8.37 5.23 -2.70
N SER A 160 7.92 4.10 -3.27
CA SER A 160 8.34 2.75 -2.95
C SER A 160 9.88 2.64 -2.85
N PRO A 161 10.41 2.08 -1.74
CA PRO A 161 11.85 1.97 -1.50
C PRO A 161 12.58 0.96 -2.41
N PHE A 162 11.92 -0.12 -2.81
CA PHE A 162 12.54 -1.25 -3.49
C PHE A 162 11.86 -1.56 -4.83
N PRO A 163 11.98 -0.72 -5.87
CA PRO A 163 11.31 -0.96 -7.15
C PRO A 163 11.66 -2.31 -7.81
N ILE A 164 12.74 -2.97 -7.42
CA ILE A 164 13.03 -4.36 -7.81
C ILE A 164 13.11 -5.20 -6.52
N PRO A 165 11.97 -5.57 -5.90
CA PRO A 165 11.99 -6.25 -4.62
C PRO A 165 12.56 -7.67 -4.76
N LYS A 166 13.44 -8.06 -3.84
CA LYS A 166 14.11 -9.36 -3.80
C LYS A 166 13.44 -10.37 -2.88
N ASN A 167 12.55 -9.90 -2.01
CA ASN A 167 11.90 -10.69 -0.97
C ASN A 167 10.56 -10.07 -0.59
N GLY A 168 9.81 -10.77 0.28
CA GLY A 168 8.47 -10.33 0.69
C GLY A 168 8.47 -9.05 1.55
N LEU A 169 9.51 -8.82 2.35
CA LEU A 169 9.63 -7.63 3.19
C LEU A 169 9.80 -6.36 2.34
N GLU A 170 10.66 -6.42 1.31
CA GLU A 170 10.81 -5.32 0.35
C GLU A 170 9.50 -5.05 -0.40
N ALA A 171 8.78 -6.11 -0.79
CA ALA A 171 7.50 -5.98 -1.47
C ALA A 171 6.43 -5.32 -0.58
N ILE A 172 6.31 -5.69 0.69
CA ILE A 172 5.34 -5.05 1.59
C ILE A 172 5.74 -3.60 1.93
N TRP A 173 7.03 -3.29 2.04
CA TRP A 173 7.48 -1.90 2.21
C TRP A 173 7.18 -1.02 1.00
N ASN A 174 7.22 -1.58 -0.21
CA ASN A 174 6.74 -0.87 -1.41
C ASN A 174 5.27 -0.52 -1.33
N HIS A 175 4.45 -1.43 -0.79
CA HIS A 175 3.02 -1.20 -0.55
C HIS A 175 2.78 -0.15 0.54
N VAL A 176 3.53 -0.18 1.65
CA VAL A 176 3.37 0.82 2.72
C VAL A 176 3.75 2.23 2.24
N LEU A 177 4.88 2.33 1.53
CA LEU A 177 5.52 3.60 1.16
C LEU A 177 5.37 3.98 -0.32
N HIS A 178 4.40 3.39 -1.04
CA HIS A 178 4.08 3.83 -2.40
C HIS A 178 3.77 5.34 -2.45
N HIS A 179 3.93 5.95 -3.62
CA HIS A 179 3.71 7.39 -3.75
C HIS A 179 2.28 7.80 -3.34
N ARG A 180 2.19 8.80 -2.45
CA ARG A 180 0.93 9.40 -1.97
C ARG A 180 0.98 10.91 -2.16
N LEU A 181 -0.17 11.58 -2.07
CA LEU A 181 -0.20 13.03 -1.95
C LEU A 181 0.56 13.51 -0.70
N HIS A 182 1.27 14.64 -0.82
CA HIS A 182 1.94 15.26 0.32
C HIS A 182 0.96 15.66 1.41
N SER A 183 -0.22 16.17 1.04
CA SER A 183 -1.28 16.50 1.98
C SER A 183 -2.64 16.29 1.34
N LEU A 184 -3.62 15.87 2.14
CA LEU A 184 -5.00 15.68 1.72
C LEU A 184 -5.94 16.11 2.85
N ALA A 185 -7.01 16.81 2.50
CA ALA A 185 -8.16 17.01 3.37
C ALA A 185 -9.40 16.53 2.62
N ARG A 186 -10.23 15.71 3.26
CA ARG A 186 -11.45 15.19 2.63
C ARG A 186 -12.57 14.98 3.64
N CYS A 187 -13.79 14.95 3.12
CA CYS A 187 -14.97 14.47 3.83
C CYS A 187 -15.31 13.08 3.30
N ILE A 188 -15.54 12.12 4.20
CA ILE A 188 -15.98 10.77 3.87
C ILE A 188 -17.34 10.55 4.50
N VAL A 189 -18.26 9.99 3.72
CA VAL A 189 -19.50 9.42 4.23
C VAL A 189 -19.38 7.91 4.12
N GLN A 190 -19.45 7.22 5.24
CA GLN A 190 -19.40 5.77 5.33
C GLN A 190 -20.80 5.23 5.65
N ALA A 191 -21.17 4.12 5.01
CA ALA A 191 -22.35 3.31 5.32
C ALA A 191 -21.87 1.88 5.63
N ALA A 192 -21.99 1.47 6.89
CA ALA A 192 -21.86 0.06 7.26
C ALA A 192 -23.23 -0.59 7.10
N THR A 193 -23.34 -1.56 6.19
CA THR A 193 -24.63 -2.15 5.80
C THR A 193 -24.82 -3.52 6.44
N SER A 194 -25.95 -3.73 7.12
CA SER A 194 -26.36 -5.03 7.65
C SER A 194 -26.87 -5.95 6.54
N ARG A 195 -27.08 -7.23 6.85
CA ARG A 195 -27.49 -8.25 5.87
C ARG A 195 -28.85 -7.97 5.22
N ASP A 196 -29.74 -7.29 5.93
CA ASP A 196 -31.05 -6.85 5.47
C ASP A 196 -31.02 -5.49 4.74
N GLY A 197 -29.84 -4.91 4.52
CA GLY A 197 -29.65 -3.69 3.75
C GLY A 197 -29.81 -2.39 4.56
N GLN A 198 -30.09 -2.47 5.85
CA GLN A 198 -30.13 -1.29 6.72
C GLN A 198 -28.71 -0.73 6.94
N TYR A 199 -28.59 0.59 7.05
CA TYR A 199 -27.31 1.25 7.31
C TYR A 199 -27.51 2.57 8.05
N LEU A 200 -26.46 2.98 8.76
CA LEU A 200 -26.32 4.33 9.30
C LEU A 200 -25.22 5.07 8.55
N LEU A 201 -25.48 6.33 8.19
CA LEU A 201 -24.48 7.19 7.59
C LEU A 201 -23.62 7.85 8.66
N ILE A 202 -22.31 7.64 8.56
CA ILE A 202 -21.31 8.27 9.41
C ILE A 202 -20.50 9.22 8.54
N LYS A 203 -20.47 10.50 8.92
CA LYS A 203 -19.66 11.51 8.24
C LYS A 203 -18.39 11.74 9.03
N THR A 204 -17.26 11.77 8.33
CA THR A 204 -15.95 12.05 8.92
C THR A 204 -15.21 13.08 8.08
N THR A 205 -14.41 13.90 8.74
CA THR A 205 -13.37 14.69 8.07
C THR A 205 -12.03 14.03 8.34
N GLU A 206 -11.22 13.90 7.29
CA GLU A 206 -9.86 13.39 7.37
C GLU A 206 -8.89 14.46 6.91
N LYS A 207 -7.80 14.61 7.66
CA LYS A 207 -6.63 15.39 7.28
C LYS A 207 -5.42 14.47 7.33
N ILE A 208 -4.71 14.40 6.22
CA ILE A 208 -3.51 13.58 6.06
C ILE A 208 -2.36 14.52 5.67
N LEU A 209 -1.23 14.35 6.34
CA LEU A 209 0.03 14.94 5.93
C LEU A 209 1.04 13.81 5.79
N CYS A 210 1.68 13.70 4.63
CA CYS A 210 2.68 12.71 4.30
C CYS A 210 4.04 13.41 4.11
N PRO A 211 4.84 13.59 5.18
CA PRO A 211 6.19 14.16 5.05
C PRO A 211 7.08 13.35 4.10
N TYR A 212 6.89 12.03 4.02
CA TYR A 212 7.66 11.16 3.12
C TYR A 212 7.44 11.50 1.65
N ALA A 213 6.23 11.93 1.28
CA ALA A 213 5.87 12.36 -0.07
C ALA A 213 6.00 13.88 -0.29
N ASN A 214 6.77 14.58 0.53
CA ASN A 214 7.06 16.00 0.30
C ASN A 214 8.01 16.17 -0.90
N PRO A 215 7.61 16.87 -1.99
CA PRO A 215 8.49 17.10 -3.14
C PRO A 215 9.77 17.88 -2.77
N ASN A 216 9.70 18.71 -1.72
CA ASN A 216 10.82 19.47 -1.18
C ASN A 216 11.44 18.81 0.08
N GLY A 217 11.01 17.58 0.40
CA GLY A 217 11.48 16.82 1.56
C GLY A 217 12.94 16.40 1.39
N LYS A 218 13.76 16.72 2.39
CA LYS A 218 15.16 16.27 2.45
C LYS A 218 15.21 14.89 3.13
N LEU A 219 15.94 13.93 2.53
CA LEU A 219 16.08 12.58 3.08
C LEU A 219 16.55 12.59 4.54
N LYS A 220 17.56 13.41 4.88
CA LYS A 220 18.05 13.57 6.25
C LYS A 220 16.92 13.85 7.25
N ARG A 221 16.02 14.78 6.91
CA ARG A 221 14.89 15.15 7.78
C ARG A 221 13.85 14.02 7.89
N ILE A 222 13.58 13.32 6.79
CA ILE A 222 12.68 12.15 6.79
C ILE A 222 13.20 11.07 7.76
N LEU A 223 14.51 10.81 7.73
CA LEU A 223 15.16 9.83 8.61
C LEU A 223 15.23 10.29 10.08
N GLU A 224 15.44 11.59 10.32
CA GLU A 224 15.45 12.19 11.66
C GLU A 224 14.06 12.17 12.30
N ASP A 225 13.05 12.67 11.57
CA ASP A 225 11.66 12.74 12.04
C ASP A 225 11.07 11.32 12.20
N ASN A 226 11.51 10.36 11.37
CA ASN A 226 11.04 8.97 11.35
C ASN A 226 9.52 8.85 11.21
N ILE A 227 8.86 9.82 10.58
CA ILE A 227 7.41 9.81 10.32
C ILE A 227 7.17 9.82 8.82
N PHE A 228 6.38 8.87 8.32
CA PHE A 228 5.92 8.90 6.94
C PHE A 228 4.53 9.48 6.77
N ILE A 229 3.63 9.31 7.76
CA ILE A 229 2.28 9.86 7.70
C ILE A 229 1.79 10.39 9.07
N TYR A 230 1.05 11.49 9.01
CA TYR A 230 0.15 11.96 10.04
C TYR A 230 -1.27 11.82 9.51
N GLY A 231 -2.16 11.19 10.29
CA GLY A 231 -3.57 11.06 9.98
C GLY A 231 -4.42 11.57 11.13
N LEU A 232 -5.33 12.51 10.85
CA LEU A 232 -6.35 12.97 11.79
C LEU A 232 -7.72 12.71 11.18
N GLN A 233 -8.53 11.89 11.86
CA GLN A 233 -9.91 11.62 11.51
C GLN A 233 -10.81 12.20 12.61
N ILE A 234 -11.86 12.93 12.23
CA ILE A 234 -12.87 13.45 13.17
C ILE A 234 -14.26 13.07 12.66
N ILE A 235 -15.07 12.44 13.50
CA ILE A 235 -16.47 12.16 13.19
C ILE A 235 -17.26 13.47 13.30
N THR A 236 -18.05 13.79 12.27
CA THR A 236 -18.88 14.99 12.21
C THR A 236 -20.38 14.68 12.24
N SER A 237 -20.77 13.43 11.98
CA SER A 237 -22.16 12.96 12.07
C SER A 237 -22.21 11.44 12.29
N PRO A 238 -23.19 10.89 13.03
CA PRO A 238 -24.32 11.57 13.70
C PRO A 238 -23.92 12.32 14.97
N ALA A 239 -24.82 13.17 15.49
CA ALA A 239 -24.56 14.02 16.67
C ALA A 239 -24.05 13.24 17.90
N ARG A 240 -24.52 12.01 18.10
CA ARG A 240 -24.06 11.14 19.19
C ARG A 240 -22.57 10.77 19.12
N LEU A 241 -21.97 10.78 17.94
CA LEU A 241 -20.56 10.44 17.71
C LEU A 241 -19.70 11.67 17.33
N ALA A 242 -20.34 12.77 16.94
CA ALA A 242 -19.70 13.98 16.45
C ALA A 242 -18.69 14.54 17.46
N GLY A 243 -17.47 14.80 17.00
CA GLY A 243 -16.34 15.23 17.80
C GLY A 243 -15.40 14.11 18.23
N THR A 244 -15.77 12.83 18.07
CA THR A 244 -14.84 11.70 18.28
C THR A 244 -13.71 11.80 17.28
N ALA A 245 -12.46 11.67 17.73
CA ALA A 245 -11.31 11.86 16.87
C ALA A 245 -10.26 10.77 17.05
N THR A 246 -9.53 10.46 15.98
CA THR A 246 -8.37 9.57 15.98
C THR A 246 -7.20 10.29 15.33
N LEU A 247 -6.07 10.34 16.05
CA LEU A 247 -4.80 10.87 15.55
C LEU A 247 -3.79 9.74 15.49
N VAL A 248 -3.12 9.58 14.35
CA VAL A 248 -2.10 8.56 14.12
C VAL A 248 -0.85 9.20 13.54
N HIS A 249 0.30 8.83 14.09
CA HIS A 249 1.63 9.14 13.57
C HIS A 249 2.30 7.81 13.20
N ASP A 250 2.43 7.53 11.90
CA ASP A 250 3.10 6.30 11.45
C ASP A 250 4.56 6.53 11.16
N THR A 251 5.36 5.60 11.67
CA THR A 251 6.81 5.66 11.65
C THR A 251 7.39 4.77 10.56
N ILE A 252 8.55 5.17 10.05
CA ILE A 252 9.28 4.40 9.02
C ILE A 252 10.02 3.23 9.65
N ASN A 253 10.66 3.47 10.79
CA ASN A 253 11.29 2.47 11.64
C ASN A 253 10.50 2.38 12.94
N GLN A 254 9.74 1.28 13.08
CA GLN A 254 8.87 1.08 14.24
C GLN A 254 9.63 0.60 15.49
N VAL A 255 10.84 0.05 15.32
CA VAL A 255 11.73 -0.33 16.43
C VAL A 255 12.31 0.91 17.11
N LYS A 256 12.77 1.89 16.32
CA LYS A 256 13.28 3.17 16.84
C LYS A 256 12.18 3.99 17.51
N ASN A 257 11.05 4.14 16.84
CA ASN A 257 9.87 4.80 17.41
C ASN A 257 8.62 3.99 17.05
N PRO A 258 7.92 3.41 18.04
CA PRO A 258 6.69 2.69 17.74
C PRO A 258 5.61 3.65 17.23
N ARG A 259 4.67 3.11 16.45
CA ARG A 259 3.48 3.85 15.99
C ARG A 259 2.79 4.53 17.17
N ARG A 260 2.41 5.80 16.99
CA ARG A 260 1.76 6.58 18.04
C ARG A 260 0.36 6.94 17.58
N ALA A 261 -0.62 6.45 18.33
CA ALA A 261 -2.01 6.75 18.06
C ALA A 261 -2.72 7.21 19.34
N TRP A 262 -3.71 8.07 19.14
CA TRP A 262 -4.56 8.61 20.18
C TRP A 262 -6.00 8.63 19.72
N GLU A 263 -6.90 8.42 20.68
CA GLU A 263 -8.33 8.54 20.47
C GLU A 263 -8.91 9.54 21.46
N TYR A 264 -9.76 10.43 20.96
CA TYR A 264 -10.58 11.30 21.76
C TYR A 264 -12.01 10.78 21.79
N ASN A 265 -12.48 10.41 22.97
CA ASN A 265 -13.84 9.94 23.19
C ASN A 265 -14.70 11.09 23.76
N ILE A 266 -15.78 11.45 23.06
CA ILE A 266 -16.65 12.55 23.46
C ILE A 266 -17.45 12.29 24.74
N GLY A 267 -17.83 11.02 24.99
CA GLY A 267 -18.60 10.65 26.18
C GLY A 267 -17.76 10.78 27.46
N GLN A 268 -16.47 10.50 27.36
CA GLN A 268 -15.53 10.63 28.48
C GLN A 268 -14.78 11.97 28.49
N ARG A 269 -14.83 12.74 27.40
CA ARG A 269 -14.10 14.00 27.18
C ARG A 269 -12.60 13.87 27.48
N ARG A 270 -12.01 12.74 27.07
CA ARG A 270 -10.60 12.41 27.33
C ARG A 270 -9.90 11.92 26.08
N VAL A 271 -8.64 12.31 25.94
CA VAL A 271 -7.69 11.72 24.99
C VAL A 271 -7.03 10.53 25.67
N ARG A 272 -6.96 9.40 24.97
CA ARG A 272 -6.24 8.19 25.41
C ARG A 272 -5.24 7.77 24.34
N ARG A 273 -4.09 7.27 24.76
CA ARG A 273 -3.17 6.54 23.87
C ARG A 273 -3.88 5.26 23.40
N ALA A 274 -3.84 5.00 22.10
CA ALA A 274 -4.45 3.84 21.46
C ALA A 274 -3.42 3.15 20.54
N PRO A 275 -2.32 2.62 21.10
CA PRO A 275 -1.21 2.05 20.31
C PRO A 275 -1.64 0.83 19.46
N ASN A 276 -2.77 0.22 19.82
CA ASN A 276 -3.38 -0.91 19.14
C ASN A 276 -4.17 -0.54 17.88
N VAL A 277 -4.33 0.74 17.51
CA VAL A 277 -4.97 1.15 16.24
C VAL A 277 -4.04 0.83 15.06
N ALA A 278 -3.89 -0.47 14.80
CA ALA A 278 -3.07 -1.09 13.76
C ALA A 278 -3.59 -2.51 13.49
N TYR A 279 -3.18 -3.13 12.38
CA TYR A 279 -3.52 -4.52 12.06
C TYR A 279 -5.04 -4.78 12.06
N ASP A 280 -5.46 -5.84 12.75
CA ASP A 280 -6.81 -6.36 12.91
C ASP A 280 -7.70 -5.55 13.87
N TYR A 281 -7.23 -4.41 14.38
CA TYR A 281 -8.03 -3.59 15.27
C TYR A 281 -9.28 -3.04 14.57
N PRO A 282 -10.49 -3.27 15.13
CA PRO A 282 -11.73 -2.77 14.55
C PRO A 282 -11.67 -1.26 14.36
N ARG A 283 -11.90 -0.79 13.13
CA ARG A 283 -11.76 0.64 12.84
C ARG A 283 -12.92 1.41 13.46
N ASN A 284 -12.63 2.62 13.95
CA ASN A 284 -13.66 3.52 14.46
C ASN A 284 -14.77 3.75 13.44
N ALA A 285 -16.01 3.68 13.93
CA ALA A 285 -17.21 3.95 13.17
C ALA A 285 -17.43 2.98 11.98
N SER A 286 -17.09 1.71 12.18
CA SER A 286 -17.26 0.65 11.18
C SER A 286 -18.26 -0.44 11.56
N ASP A 287 -18.92 -0.30 12.72
CA ASP A 287 -19.77 -1.33 13.32
C ASP A 287 -19.07 -2.70 13.49
N GLY A 288 -17.73 -2.68 13.55
CA GLY A 288 -16.90 -3.89 13.65
C GLY A 288 -16.81 -4.69 12.35
N LEU A 289 -17.34 -4.16 11.23
CA LEU A 289 -17.34 -4.84 9.94
C LEU A 289 -16.04 -4.68 9.15
N ARG A 290 -15.15 -3.78 9.59
CA ARG A 290 -13.83 -3.59 8.97
C ARG A 290 -12.73 -3.40 10.01
N THR A 291 -11.56 -3.91 9.71
CA THR A 291 -10.34 -3.74 10.50
C THR A 291 -9.52 -2.54 10.03
N THR A 292 -8.40 -2.26 10.69
CA THR A 292 -7.51 -1.16 10.31
C THR A 292 -6.67 -1.53 9.08
N ASP A 293 -6.30 -2.81 8.92
CA ASP A 293 -5.59 -3.35 7.75
C ASP A 293 -6.49 -3.60 6.54
N ASP A 294 -7.82 -3.71 6.67
CA ASP A 294 -8.73 -3.62 5.52
C ASP A 294 -8.59 -2.30 4.76
N TRP A 295 -8.16 -1.24 5.47
CA TRP A 295 -7.86 0.03 4.84
C TRP A 295 -6.51 -0.01 4.15
N ASP A 296 -6.53 0.10 2.82
CA ASP A 296 -5.32 0.02 1.99
C ASP A 296 -4.64 -1.36 2.12
N PHE A 297 -5.41 -2.43 2.37
CA PHE A 297 -5.01 -3.86 2.41
C PHE A 297 -3.99 -4.29 3.46
N TYR A 298 -3.25 -3.36 4.06
CA TYR A 298 -2.26 -3.68 5.07
C TYR A 298 -1.95 -2.47 5.95
N ASN A 299 -1.86 -2.70 7.26
CA ASN A 299 -1.49 -1.69 8.23
C ASN A 299 -0.69 -2.28 9.40
N GLY A 300 0.39 -1.60 9.80
CA GLY A 300 1.25 -2.02 10.92
C GLY A 300 2.68 -2.34 10.49
N ALA A 301 3.51 -2.75 11.44
CA ALA A 301 4.86 -3.25 11.16
C ALA A 301 4.78 -4.66 10.54
N PRO A 302 5.72 -5.06 9.67
CA PRO A 302 5.73 -6.39 9.04
C PRO A 302 6.09 -7.55 9.99
N ASP A 303 5.84 -7.39 11.30
CA ASP A 303 6.26 -8.26 12.39
C ASP A 303 5.27 -9.39 12.74
N ARG A 304 4.03 -9.33 12.23
CA ARG A 304 3.00 -10.36 12.48
C ARG A 304 2.97 -11.50 11.46
N TYR A 305 3.73 -11.40 10.37
CA TYR A 305 3.66 -12.33 9.25
C TYR A 305 5.04 -12.72 8.73
N ASN A 306 5.13 -13.92 8.17
CA ASN A 306 6.28 -14.34 7.37
C ASN A 306 6.04 -13.98 5.91
N TRP A 307 6.88 -13.10 5.37
CA TRP A 307 6.70 -12.57 4.02
C TRP A 307 7.50 -13.35 2.98
N LYS A 308 6.80 -13.90 1.98
CA LYS A 308 7.42 -14.54 0.81
C LYS A 308 6.95 -13.85 -0.47
N LEU A 309 7.90 -13.42 -1.28
CA LEU A 309 7.61 -12.95 -2.63
C LEU A 309 7.43 -14.18 -3.54
N VAL A 310 6.21 -14.40 -4.03
CA VAL A 310 5.84 -15.59 -4.82
C VAL A 310 5.96 -15.39 -6.33
N GLY A 311 6.11 -14.15 -6.79
CA GLY A 311 6.19 -13.80 -8.20
C GLY A 311 5.23 -12.68 -8.57
N LYS A 312 5.03 -12.49 -9.87
CA LYS A 312 4.03 -11.58 -10.44
C LYS A 312 2.88 -12.39 -11.01
N LYS A 313 1.65 -11.90 -10.88
CA LYS A 313 0.47 -12.61 -11.41
C LYS A 313 -0.51 -11.64 -12.05
N GLU A 314 -0.95 -11.99 -13.26
CA GLU A 314 -2.06 -11.31 -13.92
C GLU A 314 -3.37 -11.67 -13.23
N SER A 315 -4.16 -10.67 -12.86
CA SER A 315 -5.43 -10.84 -12.14
C SER A 315 -6.44 -9.82 -12.63
N THR A 316 -7.72 -10.19 -12.63
CA THR A 316 -8.80 -9.24 -12.81
C THR A 316 -8.90 -8.36 -11.57
N LEU A 317 -9.00 -7.05 -11.78
CA LEU A 317 -9.22 -6.09 -10.71
C LEU A 317 -10.72 -5.85 -10.53
N LEU A 318 -11.20 -6.03 -9.30
CA LEU A 318 -12.51 -5.55 -8.90
C LEU A 318 -12.37 -4.05 -8.59
N THR A 319 -12.57 -3.21 -9.60
CA THR A 319 -12.57 -1.76 -9.38
C THR A 319 -13.87 -1.36 -8.72
N ILE A 320 -13.83 -1.14 -7.41
CA ILE A 320 -14.81 -0.29 -6.75
C ILE A 320 -14.41 1.13 -7.10
N VAL A 321 -15.24 1.85 -7.86
CA VAL A 321 -15.00 3.26 -8.15
C VAL A 321 -15.05 4.03 -6.83
N ILE A 322 -13.89 4.29 -6.24
CA ILE A 322 -13.76 5.20 -5.10
C ILE A 322 -13.85 6.61 -5.68
N SER A 323 -15.07 7.12 -5.74
CA SER A 323 -15.36 8.49 -6.12
C SER A 323 -14.85 9.44 -5.02
N SER A 324 -13.59 9.85 -5.10
CA SER A 324 -13.08 10.93 -4.23
C SER A 324 -12.41 12.02 -5.06
N THR A 325 -12.59 13.26 -4.64
CA THR A 325 -12.12 14.48 -5.31
C THR A 325 -10.61 14.68 -5.29
N ALA A 326 -9.82 13.68 -4.90
CA ALA A 326 -8.38 13.72 -5.04
C ALA A 326 -7.84 12.29 -5.01
N THR A 327 -7.17 11.90 -6.08
CA THR A 327 -6.38 10.66 -6.22
C THR A 327 -7.18 9.39 -6.52
N THR A 328 -7.12 9.00 -7.80
CA THR A 328 -7.21 7.60 -8.21
C THR A 328 -6.13 6.82 -7.46
N LEU A 329 -6.53 5.94 -6.54
CA LEU A 329 -5.61 5.02 -5.89
C LEU A 329 -5.15 4.03 -6.95
N ASN A 330 -3.99 4.29 -7.57
CA ASN A 330 -3.34 3.32 -8.45
C ASN A 330 -2.79 2.21 -7.56
N MET A 331 -3.61 1.19 -7.34
CA MET A 331 -3.20 0.00 -6.61
C MET A 331 -2.34 -0.84 -7.55
N LEU A 332 -1.02 -0.82 -7.31
CA LEU A 332 -0.09 -1.77 -7.91
C LEU A 332 -0.24 -3.08 -7.15
N ILE A 333 -1.09 -3.97 -7.65
CA ILE A 333 -0.99 -5.39 -7.30
C ILE A 333 0.03 -5.98 -8.29
N PHE A 334 1.13 -6.50 -7.74
CA PHE A 334 2.23 -7.11 -8.50
C PHE A 334 1.91 -8.52 -8.97
#